data_AF-A0A7S1RUT7-F1
#
_entry.id   AF-A0A7S1RUT7-F1
#
_cell.length_a   1.000
_cell.length_b   1.000
_cell.length_c   1.000
_cell.angle_alpha   90.00
_cell.angle_beta   90.00
_cell.angle_gamma   90.00
#
_symmetry.space_group_name_H-M   'P 1'
#
loop_
_entity.id
_entity.type
_entity.pdbx_description
1 polymer ?
#
loop_
_entity_poly.entity_id
_entity_poly.type
_entity_poly.pdbx_seq_one_letter_code
_entity_poly.pdbx_strand_id
1 'polypeptide(L)'
;MGADGCFYCPPSCASRVLRIDTAAREVSEIGPDLCYGGFKYSMALKCGDGNVYCPPWLGTQVLRIDVEQRSVKFVGKDQGPGGGKWKGFVRGKEEGDFFLVPWNATKMLHLNLNHETDNVRCELLDPDLGYRPR
;
A
#
# COMPACT_ATOMS: atom_id res chain seq x y z
N MET A 1 8.05 7.53 0.39
CA MET A 1 8.33 8.97 0.45
C MET A 1 7.16 9.69 -0.18
N GLY A 2 6.56 10.65 0.52
CA GLY A 2 5.45 11.48 0.01
C GLY A 2 5.94 12.63 -0.89
N ALA A 3 5.01 13.40 -1.42
CA ALA A 3 5.30 14.62 -2.19
C ALA A 3 6.01 15.71 -1.37
N ASP A 4 5.84 15.74 -0.05
CA ASP A 4 6.50 16.67 0.88
C ASP A 4 7.96 16.28 1.18
N GLY A 5 8.50 15.26 0.51
CA GLY A 5 9.86 14.74 0.75
C GLY A 5 10.00 13.89 2.01
N CYS A 6 8.95 13.71 2.80
CA CYS A 6 9.02 12.94 4.03
C CYS A 6 8.77 11.44 3.81
N PHE A 7 9.27 10.62 4.73
CA PHE A 7 9.02 9.19 4.74
C PHE A 7 7.77 8.89 5.55
N TYR A 8 6.95 7.97 5.04
CA TYR A 8 5.72 7.54 5.69
C TYR A 8 5.83 6.04 5.91
N CYS A 9 5.75 5.62 7.18
CA CYS A 9 5.90 4.23 7.59
C CYS A 9 4.51 3.66 7.88
N PRO A 10 4.09 2.61 7.14
CA PRO A 10 2.82 1.96 7.38
C PRO A 10 2.75 1.37 8.79
N PRO A 11 1.59 1.45 9.48
CA PRO A 11 1.42 0.85 10.79
C PRO A 11 1.31 -0.67 10.67
N SER A 12 2.37 -1.38 11.05
CA SER A 12 2.32 -2.85 11.16
C SER A 12 1.58 -3.26 12.45
N CYS A 13 2.18 -2.97 13.62
CA CYS A 13 1.54 -3.17 14.93
C CYS A 13 1.20 -1.85 15.64
N ALA A 14 1.65 -0.72 15.13
CA ALA A 14 1.29 0.60 15.65
C ALA A 14 -0.17 0.94 15.33
N SER A 15 -0.76 1.88 16.08
CA SER A 15 -2.10 2.42 15.82
C SER A 15 -2.12 3.49 14.74
N ARG A 16 -0.98 4.15 14.45
CA ARG A 16 -0.92 5.28 13.50
C ARG A 16 0.26 5.19 12.54
N VAL A 17 0.16 5.89 11.41
CA VAL A 17 1.25 6.04 10.44
C VAL A 17 2.32 6.94 11.05
N LEU A 18 3.60 6.58 10.94
CA LEU A 18 4.69 7.49 11.28
C LEU A 18 5.08 8.30 10.04
N ARG A 19 5.23 9.61 10.21
CA ARG A 19 5.89 10.51 9.27
C ARG A 19 7.26 10.87 9.82
N ILE A 20 8.28 10.77 8.98
CA ILE A 20 9.68 11.08 9.31
C ILE A 20 10.17 12.14 8.34
N ASP A 21 10.50 13.30 8.89
CA ASP A 21 11.21 14.36 8.18
C ASP A 21 12.70 14.24 8.48
N THR A 22 13.46 13.76 7.51
CA THR A 22 14.90 13.55 7.68
C THR A 22 15.70 14.85 7.61
N ALA A 23 15.16 15.90 6.99
CA ALA A 23 15.83 17.20 6.92
C ALA A 23 15.69 17.94 8.25
N ALA A 24 14.49 17.96 8.82
CA ALA A 24 14.21 18.56 10.12
C ALA A 24 14.61 17.64 11.30
N ARG A 25 14.84 16.35 11.04
CA ARG A 25 15.07 15.29 12.06
C ARG A 25 13.89 15.14 13.02
N GLU A 26 12.69 15.25 12.48
CA GLU A 26 11.43 15.17 13.23
C GLU A 26 10.64 13.91 12.90
N VAL A 27 9.90 13.41 13.89
CA VAL A 27 8.98 12.29 13.74
C VAL A 27 7.62 12.71 14.28
N SER A 28 6.56 12.41 13.53
CA SER A 28 5.18 12.66 13.93
C SER A 28 4.25 11.52 13.52
N GLU A 29 3.06 11.47 14.10
CA GLU A 29 2.02 10.48 13.78
C GLU A 29 0.92 11.10 12.92
N ILE A 30 0.35 10.30 12.03
CA ILE A 30 -0.66 10.71 11.05
C ILE A 30 -1.85 9.76 11.07
N GLY A 31 -3.05 10.34 10.89
CA GLY A 31 -4.31 9.60 10.78
C GLY A 31 -4.99 9.29 12.12
N PRO A 32 -6.15 8.64 12.08
CA PRO A 32 -6.87 8.19 13.25
C PRO A 32 -6.20 6.97 13.88
N ASP A 33 -6.69 6.55 15.04
CA ASP A 33 -6.29 5.27 15.64
C ASP A 33 -6.82 4.09 14.80
N LEU A 34 -5.90 3.33 14.19
CA LEU A 34 -6.16 2.12 13.40
C LEU A 34 -6.01 0.84 14.23
N CYS A 35 -6.13 0.96 15.56
CA CYS A 35 -5.95 -0.07 16.58
C CYS A 35 -4.51 -0.62 16.68
N TYR A 36 -4.12 -1.06 17.87
CA TYR A 36 -2.84 -1.73 18.09
C TYR A 36 -2.82 -3.17 17.54
N GLY A 37 -1.62 -3.63 17.17
CA GLY A 37 -1.36 -4.99 16.73
C GLY A 37 -1.86 -5.27 15.30
N GLY A 38 -2.05 -6.56 15.02
CA GLY A 38 -2.71 -7.02 13.81
C GLY A 38 -1.87 -6.98 12.54
N PHE A 39 -0.54 -6.76 12.59
CA PHE A 39 0.37 -6.80 11.43
C PHE A 39 -0.23 -6.21 10.13
N LYS A 40 -0.85 -5.04 10.23
CA LYS A 40 -1.85 -4.60 9.24
C LYS A 40 -1.24 -4.33 7.87
N TYR A 41 -0.14 -3.58 7.87
CA TYR A 41 0.56 -3.11 6.67
C TYR A 41 2.08 -3.25 6.85
N SER A 42 2.78 -3.63 5.78
CA SER A 42 4.24 -3.82 5.78
C SER A 42 4.96 -3.16 4.60
N MET A 43 4.20 -2.63 3.63
CA MET A 43 4.73 -2.05 2.40
C MET A 43 4.14 -0.66 2.17
N ALA A 44 4.95 0.23 1.60
CA ALA A 44 4.57 1.58 1.22
C ALA A 44 4.92 1.83 -0.25
N LEU A 45 3.93 2.15 -1.05
CA LEU A 45 4.04 2.41 -2.48
C LEU A 45 3.88 3.91 -2.71
N LYS A 46 4.90 4.56 -3.28
CA LYS A 46 4.77 5.93 -3.77
C LYS A 46 4.07 5.92 -5.12
N CYS A 47 3.03 6.74 -5.26
CA CYS A 47 2.37 6.98 -6.53
C CYS A 47 2.64 8.41 -7.07
N GLY A 48 2.30 8.65 -8.33
CA GLY A 48 2.50 9.91 -9.04
C GLY A 48 1.60 11.05 -8.58
N ASP A 49 0.49 10.72 -7.91
CA ASP A 49 -0.40 11.69 -7.24
C ASP A 49 0.23 12.31 -5.97
N GLY A 50 1.46 11.91 -5.62
CA GLY A 50 2.18 12.41 -4.46
C GLY A 50 1.84 11.69 -3.14
N ASN A 51 0.88 10.77 -3.14
CA ASN A 51 0.44 10.04 -1.96
C ASN A 51 1.19 8.71 -1.79
N VAL A 52 0.98 8.11 -0.62
CA VAL A 52 1.57 6.80 -0.28
C VAL A 52 0.46 5.79 -0.05
N TYR A 53 0.57 4.62 -0.68
CA TYR A 53 -0.42 3.56 -0.62
C TYR A 53 0.18 2.33 0.06
N CYS A 54 -0.53 1.74 1.00
CA CYS A 54 -0.07 0.60 1.77
C CYS A 54 -0.98 -0.60 1.48
N PRO A 55 -0.53 -1.56 0.66
CA PRO A 55 -1.29 -2.77 0.42
C PRO A 55 -1.48 -3.58 1.70
N PRO A 56 -2.64 -4.23 1.88
CA PRO A 56 -2.93 -4.99 3.09
C PRO A 56 -2.04 -6.23 3.23
N TRP A 57 -1.52 -6.45 4.44
CA TRP A 57 -0.90 -7.72 4.84
C TRP A 57 -1.92 -8.60 5.59
N LEU A 58 -2.32 -8.18 6.79
CA LEU A 58 -3.49 -8.72 7.52
C LEU A 58 -4.71 -7.79 7.43
N GLY A 59 -4.54 -6.55 6.96
CA GLY A 59 -5.67 -5.65 6.66
C GLY A 59 -6.57 -6.20 5.54
N THR A 60 -7.72 -5.57 5.32
CA THR A 60 -8.65 -6.01 4.26
C THR A 60 -8.62 -5.11 3.03
N GLN A 61 -8.22 -3.84 3.16
CA GLN A 61 -8.20 -2.86 2.07
C GLN A 61 -6.83 -2.16 1.97
N VAL A 62 -6.59 -1.48 0.86
CA VAL A 62 -5.41 -0.62 0.70
C VAL A 62 -5.59 0.62 1.57
N LEU A 63 -4.58 0.96 2.36
CA LEU A 63 -4.54 2.21 3.12
C LEU A 63 -3.84 3.28 2.28
N ARG A 64 -4.58 4.31 1.85
CA ARG A 64 -4.01 5.52 1.27
C ARG A 64 -3.65 6.49 2.40
N ILE A 65 -2.45 7.04 2.33
CA ILE A 65 -1.96 8.12 3.17
C ILE A 65 -1.99 9.39 2.31
N ASP A 66 -2.85 10.31 2.69
CA ASP A 66 -2.94 11.64 2.08
C ASP A 66 -1.84 12.52 2.66
N VAL A 67 -0.89 12.88 1.82
CA VAL A 67 0.31 13.62 2.23
C VAL A 67 -0.01 15.07 2.57
N GLU A 68 -0.90 15.69 1.78
CA GLU A 68 -1.28 17.09 1.93
C GLU A 68 -2.16 17.28 3.17
N GLN A 69 -3.20 16.45 3.32
CA GLN A 69 -4.14 16.52 4.43
C GLN A 69 -3.61 15.90 5.71
N ARG A 70 -2.47 15.19 5.65
CA ARG A 70 -1.94 14.39 6.77
C ARG A 70 -3.04 13.51 7.37
N SER A 71 -3.70 12.75 6.51
CA SER A 71 -4.80 11.87 6.86
C SER A 71 -4.62 10.51 6.20
N VAL A 72 -5.49 9.57 6.53
CA VAL A 72 -5.52 8.26 5.86
C VAL A 72 -6.95 7.88 5.53
N LYS A 73 -7.10 7.04 4.51
CA LYS A 73 -8.37 6.41 4.15
C LYS A 73 -8.16 5.02 3.55
N PHE A 74 -9.16 4.17 3.69
CA PHE A 74 -9.19 2.89 2.98
C PHE A 74 -9.73 3.11 1.57
N VAL A 75 -9.04 2.53 0.58
CA VAL A 75 -9.38 2.67 -0.84
C VAL A 75 -9.38 1.31 -1.53
N GLY A 76 -10.06 1.25 -2.67
CA GLY A 76 -10.20 0.03 -3.46
C GLY A 76 -11.08 -1.02 -2.79
N LYS A 77 -11.15 -2.19 -3.42
CA LYS A 77 -12.00 -3.30 -2.99
C LYS A 77 -11.47 -3.96 -1.70
N ASP A 78 -12.38 -4.34 -0.81
CA ASP A 78 -12.09 -5.24 0.31
C ASP A 78 -11.66 -6.63 -0.19
N GLN A 79 -10.46 -7.05 0.20
CA GLN A 79 -9.80 -8.29 -0.21
C GLN A 79 -10.19 -9.49 0.65
N GLY A 80 -11.15 -9.33 1.55
CA GLY A 80 -11.64 -10.33 2.49
C GLY A 80 -10.69 -10.58 3.66
N PRO A 81 -11.14 -11.40 4.64
CA PRO A 81 -10.32 -11.85 5.75
C PRO A 81 -9.23 -12.83 5.31
N GLY A 82 -8.39 -13.25 6.25
CA GLY A 82 -7.16 -13.99 5.96
C GLY A 82 -6.03 -13.02 5.64
N GLY A 83 -4.80 -13.37 5.98
CA GLY A 83 -3.69 -12.44 5.80
C GLY A 83 -2.37 -13.13 5.56
N GLY A 84 -1.30 -12.34 5.48
CA GLY A 84 -0.06 -12.82 4.91
C GLY A 84 -0.12 -12.93 3.39
N LYS A 85 -0.96 -12.09 2.74
CA LYS A 85 -1.30 -12.27 1.33
C LYS A 85 -0.11 -11.99 0.41
N TRP A 86 0.50 -10.81 0.49
CA TRP A 86 1.59 -10.38 -0.41
C TRP A 86 2.74 -9.72 0.34
N LYS A 87 4.00 -10.10 0.09
CA LYS A 87 5.18 -9.63 0.87
C LYS A 87 6.14 -8.74 0.08
N GLY A 88 5.96 -8.67 -1.23
CA GLY A 88 6.78 -7.83 -2.10
C GLY A 88 5.94 -7.26 -3.23
N PHE A 89 6.56 -6.43 -4.04
CA PHE A 89 5.94 -5.90 -5.24
C PHE A 89 6.96 -5.65 -6.34
N VAL A 90 6.49 -5.67 -7.57
CA VAL A 90 7.20 -5.22 -8.76
C VAL A 90 6.43 -4.05 -9.34
N ARG A 91 7.12 -2.99 -9.74
CA ARG A 91 6.50 -1.88 -10.46
C ARG A 91 6.33 -2.25 -11.93
N GLY A 92 5.16 -1.99 -12.48
CA GLY A 92 4.87 -2.13 -13.90
C GLY A 92 5.54 -1.05 -14.75
N LYS A 93 5.24 -1.06 -16.05
CA LYS A 93 5.80 -0.09 -17.00
C LYS A 93 5.16 1.30 -16.84
N GLU A 94 3.89 1.32 -16.50
CA GLU A 94 3.11 2.56 -16.35
C GLU A 94 3.20 3.08 -14.91
N GLU A 95 3.05 4.39 -14.76
CA GLU A 95 2.99 4.99 -13.43
C GLU A 95 1.73 4.53 -12.69
N GLY A 96 1.88 4.24 -11.40
CA GLY A 96 0.79 3.69 -10.59
C GLY A 96 0.55 2.20 -10.78
N ASP A 97 1.30 1.52 -11.66
CA ASP A 97 1.12 0.10 -11.91
C ASP A 97 2.00 -0.77 -10.99
N PHE A 98 1.38 -1.66 -10.20
CA PHE A 98 2.09 -2.51 -9.24
C PHE A 98 1.57 -3.94 -9.24
N PHE A 99 2.49 -4.89 -9.14
CA PHE A 99 2.22 -6.32 -9.06
C PHE A 99 2.74 -6.85 -7.73
N LEU A 100 1.83 -7.19 -6.81
CA LEU A 100 2.20 -7.70 -5.49
C LEU A 100 2.47 -9.20 -5.55
N VAL A 101 3.62 -9.57 -5.00
CA VAL A 101 4.13 -10.93 -4.99
C VAL A 101 3.51 -11.70 -3.83
N PRO A 102 2.83 -12.83 -4.09
CA PRO A 102 2.16 -13.61 -3.06
C PRO A 102 3.17 -14.16 -2.04
N TRP A 103 2.70 -14.25 -0.80
CA TRP A 103 3.35 -15.01 0.26
C TRP A 103 2.51 -16.23 0.65
N ASN A 104 1.29 -16.00 1.17
CA ASN A 104 0.29 -17.04 1.40
C ASN A 104 -0.90 -16.94 0.43
N ALA A 105 -1.04 -15.85 -0.34
CA ALA A 105 -2.09 -15.75 -1.35
C ALA A 105 -1.80 -16.73 -2.49
N THR A 106 -2.84 -17.32 -3.08
CA THR A 106 -2.71 -18.20 -4.25
C THR A 106 -2.57 -17.42 -5.56
N LYS A 107 -2.83 -16.11 -5.53
CA LYS A 107 -2.82 -15.21 -6.70
C LYS A 107 -1.99 -13.97 -6.42
N MET A 108 -1.38 -13.42 -7.46
CA MET A 108 -0.79 -12.08 -7.42
C MET A 108 -1.90 -11.03 -7.31
N LEU A 109 -1.60 -9.90 -6.68
CA LEU A 109 -2.48 -8.73 -6.73
C LEU A 109 -1.90 -7.71 -7.70
N HIS A 110 -2.62 -7.46 -8.78
CA HIS A 110 -2.40 -6.29 -9.61
C HIS A 110 -3.13 -5.10 -8.99
N LEU A 111 -2.36 -4.04 -8.75
CA LEU A 111 -2.81 -2.82 -8.12
C LEU A 111 -2.50 -1.67 -9.07
N ASN A 112 -3.56 -1.07 -9.63
CA ASN A 112 -3.45 0.13 -10.43
C ASN A 112 -3.88 1.34 -9.59
N LEU A 113 -2.92 2.25 -9.38
CA LEU A 113 -3.02 3.46 -8.58
C LEU A 113 -2.94 4.69 -9.48
N ASN A 114 -3.65 4.71 -10.60
CA ASN A 114 -3.73 5.88 -11.47
C ASN A 114 -4.10 7.17 -10.69
N HIS A 115 -3.81 8.34 -11.25
CA HIS A 115 -3.95 9.65 -10.58
C HIS A 115 -5.39 10.01 -10.12
N GLU A 116 -6.36 9.13 -10.32
CA GLU A 116 -7.69 9.25 -9.73
C GLU A 116 -7.65 8.74 -8.29
N THR A 117 -7.62 9.69 -7.35
CA THR A 117 -7.27 9.56 -5.93
C THR A 117 -8.07 8.58 -5.06
N ASP A 118 -9.01 7.84 -5.65
CA ASP A 118 -9.86 6.82 -5.01
C ASP A 118 -10.17 5.61 -5.90
N ASN A 119 -9.84 5.64 -7.19
CA ASN A 119 -10.19 4.59 -8.15
C ASN A 119 -9.13 3.48 -8.19
N VAL A 120 -8.73 3.01 -7.01
CA VAL A 120 -7.75 1.95 -6.88
C VAL A 120 -8.34 0.65 -7.40
N ARG A 121 -7.83 0.18 -8.54
CA ARG A 121 -8.24 -1.11 -9.11
C ARG A 121 -7.36 -2.22 -8.55
N CYS A 122 -8.04 -3.24 -8.03
CA CYS A 122 -7.43 -4.43 -7.45
C CYS A 122 -7.90 -5.64 -8.25
N GLU A 123 -6.99 -6.30 -8.97
CA GLU A 123 -7.29 -7.51 -9.73
C GLU A 123 -6.38 -8.66 -9.27
N LEU A 124 -6.97 -9.86 -9.09
CA LEU A 124 -6.21 -11.05 -8.75
C LEU A 124 -5.76 -11.75 -10.03
N LEU A 125 -4.46 -11.82 -10.24
CA LEU A 125 -3.87 -12.51 -11.38
C LEU A 125 -3.41 -13.91 -10.96
N ASP A 126 -3.72 -14.91 -11.77
CA ASP A 126 -3.16 -16.24 -11.59
C ASP A 126 -1.63 -16.19 -11.79
N PRO A 127 -0.84 -16.93 -10.99
CA PRO A 127 0.62 -16.90 -11.06
C PRO A 127 1.17 -17.40 -12.39
N ASP A 128 0.35 -18.05 -13.21
CA ASP A 128 0.70 -18.39 -14.59
C ASP A 128 0.59 -17.15 -15.50
N LEU A 129 1.64 -16.34 -15.46
CA LEU A 129 1.79 -15.08 -16.24
C LEU A 129 1.97 -15.32 -17.75
N GLY A 130 1.54 -16.47 -18.28
CA GLY A 130 1.59 -16.77 -19.70
C GLY A 130 2.99 -17.13 -20.19
N TYR A 131 3.74 -17.95 -19.46
CA TYR A 131 4.85 -18.66 -20.08
C TYR A 131 4.30 -19.62 -21.14
N ARG A 132 4.30 -19.19 -22.40
CA ARG A 132 4.16 -20.09 -23.54
C ARG A 132 5.58 -20.48 -23.98
N PRO A 133 6.06 -21.72 -23.73
CA PRO A 133 7.28 -22.17 -24.37
C PRO A 133 7.08 -22.07 -25.88
N ARG A 134 8.09 -21.53 -26.58
CA ARG A 134 8.14 -21.58 -28.05
C ARG A 134 8.27 -23.03 -28.52
#